data_AF-A0A538IJZ1-F1
#
_entry.id   AF-A0A538IJZ1-F1
#
_cell.length_a   1.000
_cell.length_b   1.000
_cell.length_c   1.000
_cell.angle_alpha   90.00
_cell.angle_beta   90.00
_cell.angle_gamma   90.00
#
_symmetry.space_group_name_H-M   'P 1'
#
loop_
_entity.id
_entity.type
_entity.pdbx_description
1 polymer ?
#
loop_
_entity_poly.entity_id
_entity_poly.type
_entity_poly.pdbx_seq_one_letter_code
_entity_poly.pdbx_strand_id
1 'polypeptide(L)' 'LQRSAIGLPDLQEIFLTHFHADHFLGLPGMLKTFALRGRDETPLIVYGPRGVRELFKQLRPFVGRLPYPLTL' A
#
# COMPACT_ATOMS: atom_id res chain seq x y z
N LEU A 1 10.06 -12.57 5.18
CA LEU A 1 10.82 -11.57 5.99
C LEU A 1 11.42 -10.54 5.05
N GLN A 2 11.41 -9.26 5.44
CA GLN A 2 12.06 -8.20 4.67
C GLN A 2 13.58 -8.44 4.64
N ARG A 3 14.18 -8.43 3.46
CA ARG A 3 15.62 -8.73 3.27
C ARG A 3 16.48 -7.48 3.10
N SER A 4 15.87 -6.36 2.71
CA SER A 4 16.55 -5.08 2.53
C SER A 4 16.52 -4.26 3.81
N ALA A 5 17.60 -3.53 4.08
CA ALA A 5 17.71 -2.59 5.20
C ALA A 5 16.91 -1.29 5.00
N ILE A 6 16.24 -1.11 3.85
CA ILE A 6 15.47 0.10 3.56
C ILE A 6 14.29 0.23 4.53
N GLY A 7 14.22 1.37 5.22
CA GLY A 7 13.07 1.75 6.05
C GLY A 7 11.83 1.93 5.18
N LEU A 8 10.93 0.94 5.19
CA LEU A 8 9.65 1.04 4.51
C LEU A 8 8.62 1.99 5.18
N PRO A 9 8.67 2.29 6.50
CA PRO A 9 7.75 3.25 7.11
C PRO A 9 7.78 4.65 6.47
N ASP A 10 8.93 5.06 5.94
CA ASP A 10 9.15 6.38 5.33
C ASP A 10 8.68 6.46 3.86
N LEU A 11 8.22 5.35 3.27
CA LEU A 11 7.74 5.33 1.88
C LEU A 11 6.47 6.19 1.75
N GLN A 12 6.50 7.26 0.98
CA GLN A 12 5.34 8.17 0.86
C GLN A 12 4.53 7.97 -0.41
N GLU A 13 5.13 7.39 -1.46
CA GLU A 13 4.51 7.31 -2.77
C GLU A 13 4.73 5.94 -3.43
N ILE A 14 3.69 5.44 -4.09
CA ILE A 14 3.70 4.20 -4.88
C ILE A 14 3.13 4.52 -6.25
N PHE A 15 3.79 4.03 -7.30
CA PHE A 15 3.34 4.18 -8.68
C PHE A 15 3.03 2.80 -9.26
N LEU A 16 1.75 2.51 -9.48
CA LEU A 16 1.28 1.31 -10.16
C LEU A 16 1.28 1.54 -11.66
N THR A 17 1.96 0.67 -12.40
CA THR A 17 2.05 0.77 -13.85
C THR A 17 0.82 0.17 -14.55
N HIS A 18 0.33 -0.98 -14.07
CA HIS A 18 -0.83 -1.69 -14.61
C HIS A 18 -1.38 -2.71 -13.61
N PHE A 19 -2.46 -3.43 -13.97
CA PHE A 19 -3.20 -4.33 -13.09
C PHE A 19 -2.97 -5.83 -13.38
N HIS A 20 -1.71 -6.23 -13.61
CA HIS A 20 -1.37 -7.64 -13.49
C HIS A 20 -1.06 -7.98 -12.04
N ALA A 21 -1.44 -9.20 -11.65
CA ALA A 21 -1.42 -9.67 -10.27
C ALA A 21 -0.04 -9.54 -9.60
N ASP A 22 1.02 -9.83 -10.34
CA ASP A 22 2.42 -9.72 -9.92
C ASP A 22 2.85 -8.28 -9.59
N HIS A 23 2.12 -7.27 -10.06
CA HIS A 23 2.42 -5.86 -9.82
C HIS A 23 1.65 -5.24 -8.63
N PHE A 24 0.57 -5.86 -8.13
CA PHE A 24 -0.23 -5.26 -7.05
C PHE A 24 -0.61 -6.21 -5.91
N LEU A 25 -0.55 -7.54 -6.07
CA LEU A 25 -0.96 -8.47 -5.01
C LEU A 25 -0.10 -8.40 -3.75
N GLY A 26 1.11 -7.84 -3.83
CA GLY A 26 1.94 -7.54 -2.66
C GLY A 26 1.46 -6.34 -1.83
N LEU A 27 0.68 -5.42 -2.42
CA LEU A 27 0.28 -4.18 -1.77
C LEU A 27 -0.54 -4.40 -0.49
N PRO A 28 -1.56 -5.29 -0.45
CA PRO A 28 -2.34 -5.47 0.77
C PRO A 28 -1.50 -5.88 1.98
N GLY A 29 -0.60 -6.85 1.77
CA GLY A 29 0.31 -7.31 2.82
C GLY A 29 1.32 -6.22 3.23
N MET A 30 1.83 -5.46 2.26
CA MET A 30 2.74 -4.35 2.52
C MET A 30 2.08 -3.25 3.37
N LEU A 31 0.88 -2.80 2.98
CA LEU A 31 0.13 -1.76 3.69
C LEU A 31 -0.16 -2.17 5.14
N LYS A 32 -0.58 -3.44 5.34
CA LYS A 32 -0.81 -3.96 6.68
C LYS A 32 0.49 -4.09 7.48
N THR A 33 1.59 -4.47 6.84
CA THR A 33 2.90 -4.52 7.48
C THR A 33 3.36 -3.15 7.96
N PHE A 34 3.10 -2.08 7.20
CA PHE A 34 3.42 -0.71 7.65
C PHE A 34 2.63 -0.33 8.89
N ALA A 35 1.33 -0.65 8.91
CA ALA A 35 0.47 -0.41 10.06
C ALA A 35 0.97 -1.16 11.31
N LEU A 36 1.34 -2.44 11.16
CA LEU A 36 1.85 -3.27 12.26
C LEU A 36 3.24 -2.84 12.76
N ARG A 37 3.99 -2.07 11.98
CA ARG A 37 5.30 -1.52 12.34
C ARG A 37 5.22 -0.10 12.91
N GLY A 38 4.03 0.36 13.24
CA GLY A 38 3.85 1.64 13.91
C GLY A 38 3.90 2.86 12.99
N ARG A 39 3.69 2.69 11.67
CA ARG A 39 3.40 3.85 10.82
C ARG A 39 2.04 4.41 11.24
N ASP A 40 1.99 5.67 11.64
CA ASP A 40 0.82 6.34 12.18
C ASP A 40 0.46 7.62 11.42
N GLU A 41 1.39 8.53 11.21
CA GLU A 41 1.10 9.86 10.66
C GLU A 41 1.57 10.03 9.21
N THR A 42 2.63 9.33 8.80
CA THR A 42 3.23 9.46 7.47
C THR A 42 2.23 9.07 6.37
N PRO A 43 1.75 10.03 5.54
CA PRO A 43 0.78 9.74 4.48
C PRO A 43 1.37 8.84 3.40
N LEU A 44 0.52 8.02 2.78
CA LEU A 44 0.87 7.21 1.62
C LEU A 44 -0.03 7.59 0.45
N ILE A 45 0.56 7.91 -0.70
CA ILE A 45 -0.15 8.19 -1.94
C ILE A 45 0.12 7.06 -2.93
N VAL A 46 -0.94 6.54 -3.55
CA VAL A 46 -0.83 5.52 -4.60
C VAL A 46 -1.34 6.11 -5.90
N TYR A 47 -0.42 6.30 -6.84
CA TYR A 47 -0.73 6.67 -8.21
C TYR A 47 -0.92 5.40 -9.04
N GLY A 48 -1.83 5.42 -10.00
CA GLY A 48 -2.04 4.29 -10.90
C GLY A 48 -2.95 4.62 -12.07
N PRO A 49 -3.11 3.67 -13.02
CA PRO A 49 -4.00 3.85 -14.15
C PRO A 49 -5.47 3.92 -13.71
N ARG A 50 -6.34 4.31 -14.64
CA ARG A 50 -7.79 4.34 -14.43
C ARG A 50 -8.27 3.00 -13.85
N GLY A 51 -8.90 3.04 -12.68
CA GLY A 51 -9.36 1.85 -11.95
C GLY A 51 -8.63 1.58 -10.62
N VAL A 52 -7.62 2.38 -10.25
CA VAL A 52 -6.86 2.17 -9.01
C VAL A 52 -7.75 2.23 -7.75
N ARG A 53 -8.73 3.14 -7.71
CA ARG A 53 -9.68 3.23 -6.60
C ARG A 53 -10.56 1.98 -6.50
N GLU A 54 -11.00 1.45 -7.64
CA GLU A 54 -11.81 0.23 -7.73
C GLU A 54 -11.02 -0.99 -7.25
N LEU A 55 -9.75 -1.10 -7.67
CA LEU A 55 -8.85 -2.14 -7.20
C LEU A 55 -8.70 -2.10 -5.66
N PHE A 56 -8.42 -0.93 -5.09
CA PHE A 56 -8.27 -0.78 -3.65
C PHE A 56 -9.57 -1.03 -2.87
N LYS A 57 -10.75 -0.73 -3.44
CA LYS A 57 -12.04 -1.11 -2.86
C LYS A 57 -12.16 -2.64 -2.75
N GLN A 58 -11.75 -3.38 -3.78
CA GLN A 58 -11.76 -4.85 -3.79
C GLN A 58 -10.74 -5.44 -2.79
N LEU A 59 -9.60 -4.76 -2.59
CA LEU A 59 -8.56 -5.20 -1.67
C LEU A 59 -8.84 -4.85 -0.20
N ARG A 60 -9.81 -3.96 0.08
CA ARG A 60 -10.12 -3.46 1.42
C ARG A 60 -10.35 -4.54 2.48
N PRO A 61 -11.03 -5.68 2.21
CA PRO A 61 -11.19 -6.76 3.20
C PRO A 61 -9.86 -7.38 3.65
N PHE A 62 -8.85 -7.41 2.77
CA PHE A 62 -7.52 -7.97 3.07
C PHE A 62 -6.61 -6.96 3.79
N VAL A 63 -6.80 -5.66 3.53
CA VAL A 63 -6.01 -4.57 4.16
C VAL A 63 -6.52 -4.23 5.56
N GLY A 64 -7.84 -4.20 5.74
CA GLY A 64 -8.49 -3.71 6.94
C GLY A 64 -8.32 -2.20 7.14
N ARG A 65 -8.42 -1.74 8.39
CA ARG A 65 -8.21 -0.33 8.74
C ARG A 65 -6.71 -0.02 8.80
N LEU A 66 -6.31 1.07 8.16
CA LEU A 66 -4.96 1.64 8.27
C LEU A 66 -4.97 2.79 9.29
N PRO A 67 -3.95 2.89 10.17
CA PRO A 67 -3.82 3.99 11.12
C PRO A 67 -3.31 5.27 10.47
N TYR A 68 -2.70 5.18 9.28
CA TYR A 68 -2.16 6.31 8.52
C TYR A 68 -3.03 6.69 7.31
N PRO A 69 -2.94 7.95 6.83
CA PRO A 69 -3.67 8.40 5.65
C PRO A 69 -3.23 7.66 4.38
N LEU A 70 -4.18 7.12 3.64
CA LEU A 70 -3.97 6.52 2.31
C LEU A 70 -4.76 7.31 1.27
N THR A 71 -4.05 7.92 0.33
CA THR A 71 -4.61 8.61 -0.84
C THR A 71 -4.40 7.76 -2.09
N LEU A 72 -5.41 7.71 -2.95
CA LEU A 72 -5.43 6.98 -4.22
C LEU A 72 -5.75 7.94 -5.37
#